data_AF-A0AAE1P695-F1
#
_entry.id   AF-A0AAE1P695-F1
#
_cell.length_a   1.000
_cell.length_b   1.000
_cell.length_c   1.000
_cell.angle_alpha   90.00
_cell.angle_beta   90.00
_cell.angle_gamma   90.00
#
_symmetry.space_group_name_H-M   'P 1'
#
loop_
_entity.id
_entity.type
_entity.pdbx_description
1 polymer ?
#
loop_
_entity_poly.entity_id
_entity_poly.type
_entity_poly.pdbx_seq_one_letter_code
_entity_poly.pdbx_strand_id
1 'polypeptide(L)'
;MLCTQLETTTTAEDVMEKLSSFMKANRIPWENCCGVCTDGAPVMLGSKSGFQKRVKEVAPNAMEVHCMIHRFALASKTLPDELCKILEAVVKCVNFVKAGALNSRLFQNLCRDMDSEHEALLFYSKVRWLSKGNVVNRVFELRGELKLFLEMQGKDDLLSHFNEVLWKPRLAYLADIFEQLNRLNLKLRGKEKNVFHLMDCLHGFLAKLQNWQRKVGAGNVVMFENLSAVLDENEEDSLLDPLLKTEITHHLRSLENELNMYFPEFEEEEGKLVRNPFSGTLDITTISSDVQDEFLDLKHDSAAKDLYEEQEHEEKPFNSSGS
;
A
#
# COMPACT_ATOMS: atom_id res chain seq x y z
N MET A 1 -23.24 6.95 -0.54
CA MET A 1 -22.02 7.32 0.21
C MET A 1 -22.43 8.23 1.35
N LEU A 2 -22.11 7.88 2.60
CA LEU A 2 -22.37 8.72 3.77
C LEU A 2 -21.06 9.43 4.15
N CYS A 3 -21.08 10.76 4.19
CA CYS A 3 -20.00 11.58 4.73
C CYS A 3 -20.63 12.60 5.68
N THR A 4 -20.44 12.39 6.98
CA THR A 4 -21.03 13.25 8.02
C THR A 4 -19.98 13.55 9.08
N GLN A 5 -20.06 14.75 9.66
CA GLN A 5 -19.23 15.15 10.78
C GLN A 5 -19.78 14.53 12.09
N LEU A 6 -18.87 14.16 12.99
CA LEU A 6 -19.16 13.86 14.39
C LEU A 6 -18.99 15.16 15.19
N GLU A 7 -20.02 15.56 15.93
CA GLU A 7 -20.12 16.91 16.51
C GLU A 7 -19.32 17.07 17.81
N THR A 8 -19.17 15.99 18.59
CA THR A 8 -18.57 16.02 19.92
C THR A 8 -17.37 15.09 19.99
N THR A 9 -17.61 13.79 20.17
CA THR A 9 -16.61 12.76 20.36
C THR A 9 -16.54 11.84 19.15
N THR A 10 -15.51 11.00 19.12
CA THR A 10 -15.32 9.96 18.11
C THR A 10 -15.43 8.58 18.75
N THR A 11 -16.43 8.38 19.60
CA THR A 11 -16.68 7.09 20.23
C THR A 11 -17.42 6.15 19.29
N ALA A 12 -17.41 4.86 19.61
CA ALA A 12 -18.17 3.86 18.87
C ALA A 12 -19.67 4.14 18.85
N GLU A 13 -20.19 4.80 19.89
CA GLU A 13 -21.59 5.20 20.01
C GLU A 13 -21.94 6.29 19.02
N ASP A 14 -21.11 7.34 18.95
CA ASP A 14 -21.32 8.47 18.03
C ASP A 14 -21.34 7.99 16.56
N VAL A 15 -20.44 7.06 16.22
CA VAL A 15 -20.38 6.44 14.89
C VAL A 15 -21.64 5.61 14.63
N MET A 16 -22.06 4.80 15.60
CA MET A 16 -23.25 3.94 15.49
C MET A 16 -24.53 4.77 15.36
N GLU A 17 -24.66 5.88 16.08
CA GLU A 17 -25.84 6.75 16.04
C GLU A 17 -25.99 7.41 14.66
N LYS A 18 -24.91 7.98 14.10
CA LYS A 18 -24.93 8.57 12.76
C LYS A 18 -25.24 7.52 11.70
N LEU A 19 -24.66 6.32 11.80
CA LEU A 19 -24.94 5.24 10.86
C LEU A 19 -26.38 4.73 10.96
N SER A 20 -26.89 4.54 12.19
CA SER A 20 -28.28 4.11 12.44
C SER A 20 -29.28 5.13 11.90
N SER A 21 -29.01 6.42 12.11
CA SER A 21 -29.82 7.52 11.57
C SER A 21 -29.86 7.49 10.04
N PHE A 22 -28.71 7.24 9.40
CA PHE A 22 -28.62 7.07 7.94
C PHE A 22 -29.39 5.84 7.46
N MET A 23 -29.21 4.68 8.08
CA MET A 23 -29.91 3.43 7.73
C MET A 23 -31.43 3.63 7.82
N LYS A 24 -31.90 4.24 8.92
CA LYS A 24 -33.32 4.56 9.13
C LYS A 24 -33.86 5.54 8.08
N ALA A 25 -33.14 6.62 7.80
CA ALA A 25 -33.55 7.62 6.80
C ALA A 25 -33.66 7.03 5.39
N ASN A 26 -32.83 6.04 5.07
CA ASN A 26 -32.83 5.35 3.77
C ASN A 26 -33.65 4.05 3.77
N ARG A 27 -34.34 3.73 4.86
CA ARG A 27 -35.15 2.51 5.03
C ARG A 27 -34.34 1.23 4.75
N ILE A 28 -33.08 1.21 5.17
CA ILE A 28 -32.19 0.04 5.07
C ILE A 28 -32.29 -0.72 6.39
N PRO A 29 -32.89 -1.93 6.41
CA PRO A 29 -32.95 -2.77 7.60
C PRO A 29 -31.55 -3.26 7.98
N TRP A 30 -31.27 -3.40 9.28
CA TRP A 30 -29.96 -3.88 9.76
C TRP A 30 -29.73 -5.35 9.42
N GLU A 31 -30.80 -6.13 9.28
CA GLU A 31 -30.77 -7.53 8.88
C GLU A 31 -30.14 -7.72 7.50
N ASN A 32 -30.20 -6.69 6.65
CA ASN A 32 -29.59 -6.69 5.32
C ASN A 32 -28.09 -6.34 5.35
N CYS A 33 -27.52 -6.04 6.52
CA CYS A 33 -26.09 -5.76 6.66
C CYS A 33 -25.29 -7.07 6.62
N CYS A 34 -24.68 -7.38 5.48
CA CYS A 34 -23.85 -8.57 5.31
C CYS A 34 -22.45 -8.43 5.92
N GLY A 35 -21.98 -7.21 6.18
CA GLY A 35 -20.66 -6.99 6.76
C GLY A 35 -20.29 -5.54 6.99
N VAL A 36 -19.31 -5.35 7.88
CA VAL A 36 -18.76 -4.07 8.29
C VAL A 36 -17.24 -4.08 8.14
N CYS A 37 -16.72 -3.20 7.30
CA CYS A 37 -15.30 -3.03 7.07
C CYS A 37 -14.81 -1.76 7.78
N THR A 38 -13.83 -1.87 8.69
CA THR A 38 -13.29 -0.74 9.45
C THR A 38 -11.78 -0.63 9.32
N ASP A 39 -11.20 0.53 9.61
CA ASP A 39 -9.75 0.74 9.57
C ASP A 39 -8.99 0.07 10.73
N GLY A 40 -9.70 -0.55 11.67
CA GLY A 40 -9.10 -1.23 12.80
C GLY A 40 -8.62 -0.30 13.92
N ALA A 41 -9.05 0.96 13.96
CA ALA A 41 -8.79 1.82 15.12
C ALA A 41 -9.36 1.17 16.42
N PRO A 42 -8.78 1.42 17.60
CA PRO A 42 -9.25 0.82 18.85
C PRO A 42 -10.75 1.03 19.13
N VAL A 43 -11.28 2.19 18.74
CA VAL A 43 -12.72 2.51 18.84
C VAL A 43 -13.57 1.59 17.94
N MET A 44 -13.02 1.12 16.83
CA MET A 44 -13.72 0.25 15.89
C MET A 44 -13.70 -1.21 16.33
N LEU A 45 -12.55 -1.70 16.83
CA LEU A 45 -12.31 -3.11 17.16
C LEU A 45 -12.61 -3.52 18.61
N GLY A 46 -12.95 -2.58 19.49
CA GLY A 46 -13.08 -2.86 20.93
C GLY A 46 -14.06 -4.00 21.25
N SER A 47 -13.58 -5.06 21.89
CA SER A 47 -14.37 -6.26 22.21
C SER A 47 -15.49 -6.04 23.24
N LYS A 48 -15.47 -4.92 23.97
CA LYS A 48 -16.50 -4.57 24.96
C LYS A 48 -17.47 -3.50 24.47
N SER A 49 -16.96 -2.49 23.78
CA SER A 49 -17.71 -1.27 23.44
C SER A 49 -17.40 -0.74 22.04
N GLY A 50 -16.66 -1.49 21.23
CA GLY A 50 -16.25 -1.08 19.89
C GLY A 50 -17.40 -1.03 18.90
N PHE A 51 -17.21 -0.30 17.82
CA PHE A 51 -18.23 -0.09 16.80
C PHE A 51 -18.66 -1.40 16.12
N GLN A 52 -17.73 -2.28 15.76
CA GLN A 52 -18.07 -3.57 15.12
C GLN A 52 -18.95 -4.44 16.01
N LYS A 53 -18.66 -4.49 17.32
CA LYS A 53 -19.51 -5.17 18.29
C LYS A 53 -20.93 -4.61 18.32
N ARG A 54 -21.09 -3.28 18.34
CA ARG A 54 -22.42 -2.63 18.31
C ARG A 54 -23.18 -2.95 17.03
N VAL A 55 -22.48 -3.06 15.89
CA VAL A 55 -23.07 -3.53 14.64
C VAL A 55 -23.53 -4.99 14.77
N LYS A 56 -22.72 -5.88 15.37
CA LYS A 56 -23.10 -7.27 15.62
C LYS A 56 -24.33 -7.43 16.52
N GLU A 57 -24.57 -6.51 17.45
CA GLU A 57 -25.77 -6.54 18.31
C GLU A 57 -27.07 -6.33 17.52
N VAL A 58 -27.04 -5.57 16.43
CA VAL A 58 -28.20 -5.31 15.57
C VAL A 58 -28.20 -6.08 14.25
N ALA A 59 -27.04 -6.59 13.84
CA ALA A 59 -26.83 -7.42 12.65
C ALA A 59 -25.90 -8.60 13.00
N PRO A 60 -26.41 -9.63 13.70
CA PRO A 60 -25.59 -10.74 14.20
C PRO A 60 -24.81 -11.50 13.12
N ASN A 61 -25.36 -11.55 11.91
CA ASN A 61 -24.78 -12.25 10.77
C ASN A 61 -23.77 -11.40 9.98
N ALA A 62 -23.62 -10.10 10.29
CA ALA A 62 -22.69 -9.23 9.57
C ALA A 62 -21.24 -9.66 9.78
N MET A 63 -20.47 -9.86 8.72
CA MET A 63 -19.03 -10.14 8.82
C MET A 63 -18.25 -8.92 9.31
N GLU A 64 -17.28 -9.12 10.21
CA GLU A 64 -16.37 -8.06 10.65
C GLU A 64 -15.09 -8.15 9.83
N VAL A 65 -14.79 -7.11 9.05
CA VAL A 65 -13.63 -7.08 8.17
C VAL A 65 -12.71 -5.93 8.57
N HIS A 66 -11.41 -6.22 8.72
CA HIS A 66 -10.40 -5.17 8.84
C HIS A 66 -9.96 -4.74 7.44
N CYS A 67 -10.04 -3.44 7.16
CA CYS A 67 -9.71 -2.83 5.89
C CYS A 67 -8.34 -3.29 5.39
N MET A 68 -8.34 -3.99 4.26
CA MET A 68 -7.13 -4.55 3.67
C MET A 68 -6.11 -3.46 3.29
N ILE A 69 -6.58 -2.30 2.82
CA ILE A 69 -5.69 -1.17 2.52
C ILE A 69 -5.03 -0.64 3.81
N HIS A 70 -5.75 -0.66 4.94
CA HIS A 70 -5.18 -0.27 6.21
C HIS A 70 -4.17 -1.33 6.72
N ARG A 71 -4.52 -2.62 6.67
CA ARG A 71 -3.59 -3.73 7.01
C ARG A 71 -2.31 -3.67 6.19
N PHE A 72 -2.45 -3.46 4.88
CA PHE A 72 -1.31 -3.29 3.97
C PHE A 72 -0.45 -2.09 4.36
N ALA A 73 -1.07 -0.96 4.70
CA ALA A 73 -0.37 0.22 5.18
C ALA A 73 0.33 0.01 6.52
N LEU A 74 -0.16 -0.90 7.38
CA LEU A 74 0.51 -1.28 8.62
C LEU A 74 1.73 -2.17 8.36
N ALA A 75 1.55 -3.23 7.57
CA ALA A 75 2.62 -4.15 7.20
C ALA A 75 3.79 -3.44 6.48
N SER A 76 3.49 -2.42 5.69
CA SER A 76 4.47 -1.66 4.91
C SER A 76 5.24 -0.59 5.70
N LYS A 77 5.05 -0.48 7.02
CA LYS A 77 5.76 0.51 7.86
C LYS A 77 7.14 0.05 8.32
N THR A 78 7.42 -1.25 8.23
CA THR A 78 8.64 -1.83 8.75
C THR A 78 9.85 -1.35 7.96
N LEU A 79 10.87 -0.87 8.66
CA LEU A 79 12.08 -0.33 8.07
C LEU A 79 13.27 -0.58 9.00
N PRO A 80 14.42 -1.08 8.52
CA PRO A 80 15.64 -1.19 9.33
C PRO A 80 16.09 0.16 9.86
N ASP A 81 16.78 0.18 11.00
CA ASP A 81 17.18 1.40 11.71
C ASP A 81 17.92 2.40 10.82
N GLU A 82 18.91 1.95 10.03
CA GLU A 82 19.66 2.84 9.15
C GLU A 82 18.79 3.48 8.07
N LEU A 83 17.90 2.71 7.44
CA LEU A 83 16.94 3.24 6.46
C LEU A 83 15.90 4.15 7.12
N CYS A 84 15.52 3.88 8.36
CA CYS A 84 14.64 4.72 9.15
C CYS A 84 15.26 6.09 9.42
N LYS A 85 16.55 6.15 9.77
CA LYS A 85 17.28 7.42 9.94
C LYS A 85 17.25 8.27 8.67
N ILE A 86 17.42 7.65 7.49
CA ILE A 86 17.32 8.35 6.20
C ILE A 86 15.93 8.96 6.03
N LEU A 87 14.87 8.17 6.27
CA LEU A 87 13.50 8.66 6.17
C LEU A 87 13.21 9.81 7.17
N GLU A 88 13.71 9.72 8.40
CA GLU A 88 13.57 10.77 9.39
C GLU A 88 14.30 12.06 8.99
N ALA A 89 15.52 11.95 8.46
CA ALA A 89 16.29 13.08 7.95
C ALA A 89 15.59 13.74 6.75
N VAL A 90 15.03 12.95 5.82
CA VAL A 90 14.19 13.45 4.72
C VAL A 90 13.01 14.25 5.26
N VAL A 91 12.28 13.72 6.26
CA VAL A 91 11.14 14.41 6.87
C VAL A 91 11.56 15.71 7.53
N LYS A 92 12.70 15.75 8.22
CA LYS A 92 13.24 16.99 8.82
C LYS A 92 13.58 18.03 7.76
N CYS A 93 14.21 17.63 6.66
CA CYS A 93 14.53 18.53 5.54
C CYS A 93 13.26 19.12 4.91
N VAL A 94 12.27 18.27 4.61
CA VAL A 94 10.98 18.70 4.06
C VAL A 94 10.29 19.67 5.01
N ASN A 95 10.23 19.33 6.30
CA ASN A 95 9.60 20.19 7.31
C ASN A 95 10.32 21.53 7.42
N PHE A 96 11.65 21.58 7.33
CA PHE A 96 12.39 22.84 7.36
C PHE A 96 12.04 23.75 6.16
N VAL A 97 11.98 23.19 4.96
CA VAL A 97 11.57 23.94 3.75
C VAL A 97 10.10 24.39 3.83
N LYS A 98 9.24 23.54 4.41
CA LYS A 98 7.78 23.78 4.51
C LYS A 98 7.35 24.53 5.77
N ALA A 99 8.24 24.75 6.74
CA ALA A 99 7.90 25.41 8.01
C ALA A 99 7.46 26.86 7.84
N GLY A 100 7.85 27.52 6.74
CA GLY A 100 7.48 28.90 6.47
C GLY A 100 7.32 29.20 4.98
N ALA A 101 6.43 30.15 4.68
CA ALA A 101 6.18 30.61 3.31
C ALA A 101 7.45 31.17 2.64
N LEU A 102 8.35 31.80 3.41
CA LEU A 102 9.62 32.32 2.89
C LEU A 102 10.50 31.19 2.35
N ASN A 103 10.78 30.17 3.17
CA ASN A 103 11.63 29.03 2.78
C ASN A 103 11.06 28.31 1.56
N SER A 104 9.74 28.11 1.52
CA SER A 104 9.08 27.48 0.37
C SER A 104 9.25 28.29 -0.92
N ARG A 105 9.13 29.63 -0.88
CA ARG A 105 9.36 30.48 -2.06
C ARG A 105 10.83 30.53 -2.47
N LEU A 106 11.75 30.59 -1.51
CA LEU A 106 13.19 30.61 -1.79
C LEU A 106 13.63 29.29 -2.44
N PHE A 107 13.19 28.17 -1.89
CA PHE A 107 13.44 26.85 -2.47
C PHE A 107 12.83 26.75 -3.88
N GLN A 108 11.61 27.24 -4.07
CA GLN A 108 10.97 27.26 -5.38
C GLN A 108 11.77 28.03 -6.43
N ASN A 109 12.26 29.23 -6.07
CA ASN A 109 13.11 30.00 -6.96
C ASN A 109 14.42 29.26 -7.27
N LEU A 110 15.05 28.64 -6.27
CA LEU A 110 16.26 27.85 -6.47
C LEU A 110 16.04 26.70 -7.48
N CYS A 111 14.93 25.96 -7.34
CA CYS A 111 14.58 24.91 -8.29
C CYS A 111 14.38 25.45 -9.72
N ARG A 112 13.76 26.64 -9.89
CA ARG A 112 13.64 27.25 -11.21
C ARG A 112 14.99 27.67 -11.79
N ASP A 113 15.85 28.24 -10.95
CA ASP A 113 17.19 28.68 -11.37
C ASP A 113 18.09 27.49 -11.76
N MET A 114 17.82 26.30 -11.22
CA MET A 114 18.50 25.04 -11.55
C MET A 114 17.82 24.22 -12.66
N ASP A 115 16.75 24.75 -13.28
CA ASP A 115 15.97 24.07 -14.32
C ASP A 115 15.44 22.68 -13.90
N SER A 116 15.05 22.55 -12.62
CA SER A 116 14.52 21.30 -12.08
C SER A 116 13.13 21.00 -12.62
N GLU A 117 12.82 19.72 -12.87
CA GLU A 117 11.48 19.27 -13.30
C GLU A 117 10.36 19.64 -12.30
N HIS A 118 10.72 19.77 -11.02
CA HIS A 118 9.80 20.13 -9.97
C HIS A 118 10.28 21.33 -9.17
N GLU A 119 9.39 22.29 -8.92
CA GLU A 119 9.75 23.49 -8.18
C GLU A 119 9.41 23.42 -6.68
N ALA A 120 8.91 22.28 -6.19
CA ALA A 120 8.45 22.19 -4.82
C ALA A 120 8.51 20.77 -4.25
N LEU A 121 8.93 20.69 -2.99
CA LEU A 121 8.75 19.51 -2.15
C LEU A 121 7.27 19.28 -1.84
N LEU A 122 6.90 18.03 -1.58
CA LEU A 122 5.56 17.66 -1.13
C LEU A 122 5.46 17.75 0.40
N PHE A 123 4.27 18.05 0.92
CA PHE A 123 4.05 18.08 2.37
C PHE A 123 3.95 16.65 2.92
N TYR A 124 4.74 16.36 3.95
CA TYR A 124 4.69 15.08 4.63
C TYR A 124 3.56 15.05 5.66
N SER A 125 2.70 14.02 5.60
CA SER A 125 1.72 13.74 6.65
C SER A 125 1.93 12.34 7.21
N LYS A 126 2.11 12.23 8.54
CA LYS A 126 2.19 10.94 9.25
C LYS A 126 0.95 10.06 9.01
N VAL A 127 -0.21 10.66 8.77
CA VAL A 127 -1.51 9.98 8.66
C VAL A 127 -1.74 9.40 7.27
N ARG A 128 -1.20 10.04 6.22
CA ARG A 128 -1.38 9.60 4.83
C ARG A 128 -0.14 8.83 4.38
N TRP A 129 -0.12 7.53 4.62
CA TRP A 129 1.04 6.69 4.32
C TRP A 129 1.52 6.81 2.86
N LEU A 130 0.61 6.91 1.88
CA LEU A 130 0.94 7.13 0.46
C LEU A 130 1.80 8.37 0.22
N SER A 131 1.61 9.41 1.04
CA SER A 131 2.40 10.64 0.92
C SER A 131 3.87 10.40 1.22
N LYS A 132 4.21 9.37 2.00
CA LYS A 132 5.61 9.07 2.32
C LYS A 132 6.41 8.76 1.06
N GLY A 133 5.92 7.85 0.22
CA GLY A 133 6.61 7.48 -1.02
C GLY A 133 6.76 8.65 -1.98
N ASN A 134 5.68 9.41 -2.18
CA ASN A 134 5.74 10.58 -3.07
C ASN A 134 6.70 11.66 -2.54
N VAL A 135 6.76 11.86 -1.22
CA VAL A 135 7.70 12.80 -0.60
C VAL A 135 9.14 12.34 -0.80
N VAL A 136 9.43 11.05 -0.57
CA VAL A 136 10.79 10.50 -0.74
C VAL A 136 11.23 10.59 -2.20
N ASN A 137 10.38 10.23 -3.16
CA ASN A 137 10.67 10.37 -4.59
C ASN A 137 10.96 11.83 -4.95
N ARG A 138 10.12 12.78 -4.50
CA ARG A 138 10.34 14.20 -4.74
C ARG A 138 11.66 14.72 -4.15
N VAL A 139 12.04 14.21 -2.98
CA VAL A 139 13.31 14.58 -2.34
C VAL A 139 14.49 13.95 -3.06
N PHE A 140 14.34 12.73 -3.58
CA PHE A 140 15.36 12.12 -4.41
C PHE A 140 15.57 12.92 -5.71
N GLU A 141 14.49 13.28 -6.42
CA GLU A 141 14.52 14.13 -7.62
C GLU A 141 15.22 15.47 -7.34
N LEU A 142 14.83 16.16 -6.27
CA LEU A 142 15.32 17.49 -5.91
C LEU A 142 16.50 17.49 -4.92
N ARG A 143 17.25 16.38 -4.85
CA ARG A 143 18.31 16.19 -3.85
C ARG A 143 19.45 17.21 -3.99
N GLY A 144 19.75 17.65 -5.21
CA GLY A 144 20.82 18.62 -5.49
C GLY A 144 20.44 20.03 -5.02
N GLU A 145 19.24 20.47 -5.40
CA GLU A 145 18.63 21.73 -5.00
C GLU A 145 18.46 21.78 -3.49
N LEU A 146 17.98 20.68 -2.89
CA LEU A 146 17.81 20.58 -1.44
C LEU A 146 19.14 20.70 -0.71
N LYS A 147 20.19 20.03 -1.19
CA LYS A 147 21.54 20.15 -0.60
C LYS A 147 22.02 21.61 -0.65
N LEU A 148 21.97 22.24 -1.81
CA LEU A 148 22.40 23.63 -2.00
C LEU A 148 21.56 24.61 -1.16
N PHE A 149 20.25 24.38 -1.06
CA PHE A 149 19.38 25.18 -0.23
C PHE A 149 19.78 25.10 1.25
N LEU A 150 20.07 23.90 1.76
CA LEU A 150 20.50 23.71 3.15
C LEU A 150 21.85 24.38 3.43
N GLU A 151 22.77 24.34 2.47
CA GLU A 151 24.07 25.06 2.52
C GLU A 151 23.84 26.58 2.63
N MET A 152 23.00 27.16 1.75
CA MET A 152 22.68 28.59 1.78
C MET A 152 21.99 29.04 3.07
N GLN A 153 21.22 28.15 3.70
CA GLN A 153 20.52 28.41 4.96
C GLN A 153 21.36 28.09 6.21
N GLY A 154 22.61 27.62 6.05
CA GLY A 154 23.49 27.26 7.17
C GLY A 154 22.94 26.14 8.05
N LYS A 155 22.31 25.12 7.44
CA LYS A 155 21.71 23.97 8.13
C LYS A 155 22.65 22.77 8.17
N ASP A 156 23.78 22.93 8.85
CA ASP A 156 24.84 21.91 8.94
C ASP A 156 24.35 20.58 9.53
N ASP A 157 23.41 20.63 10.48
CA ASP A 157 22.81 19.44 11.08
C ASP A 157 22.10 18.57 10.04
N LEU A 158 21.35 19.18 9.13
CA LEU A 158 20.65 18.47 8.04
C LEU A 158 21.59 18.15 6.87
N LEU A 159 22.55 19.02 6.60
CA LEU A 159 23.52 18.85 5.52
C LEU A 159 24.47 17.68 5.76
N SER A 160 24.82 17.43 7.03
CA SER A 160 25.73 16.34 7.42
C SER A 160 25.36 14.99 6.81
N HIS A 161 24.05 14.69 6.72
CA HIS A 161 23.51 13.49 6.11
C HIS A 161 23.87 13.34 4.63
N PHE A 162 23.87 14.44 3.86
CA PHE A 162 24.19 14.42 2.42
C PHE A 162 25.67 14.10 2.13
N ASN A 163 26.52 14.15 3.16
CA ASN A 163 27.95 13.85 3.05
C ASN A 163 28.26 12.39 3.44
N GLU A 164 27.29 11.63 3.94
CA GLU A 164 27.47 10.21 4.21
C GLU A 164 27.50 9.42 2.88
N VAL A 165 28.51 8.55 2.72
CA VAL A 165 28.72 7.78 1.47
C VAL A 165 27.47 7.01 1.03
N LEU A 166 26.78 6.38 1.99
CA LEU A 166 25.60 5.56 1.71
C LEU A 166 24.28 6.36 1.71
N TRP A 167 24.29 7.67 1.96
CA TRP A 167 23.06 8.47 1.99
C TRP A 167 22.30 8.41 0.67
N LYS A 168 22.98 8.73 -0.43
CA LYS A 168 22.37 8.78 -1.76
C LYS A 168 21.86 7.41 -2.23
N PRO A 169 22.65 6.31 -2.12
CA PRO A 169 22.15 4.96 -2.41
C PRO A 169 20.96 4.52 -1.53
N ARG A 170 20.98 4.80 -0.21
CA ARG A 170 19.86 4.46 0.66
C ARG A 170 18.60 5.26 0.31
N LEU A 171 18.75 6.56 0.00
CA LEU A 171 17.65 7.39 -0.44
C LEU A 171 17.04 6.90 -1.77
N ALA A 172 17.89 6.50 -2.72
CA ALA A 172 17.47 5.92 -4.00
C ALA A 172 16.66 4.63 -3.80
N TYR A 173 17.16 3.73 -2.95
CA TYR A 173 16.44 2.51 -2.59
C TYR A 173 15.07 2.81 -1.95
N LEU A 174 15.00 3.76 -1.02
CA LEU A 174 13.74 4.16 -0.38
C LEU A 174 12.74 4.74 -1.38
N ALA A 175 13.21 5.55 -2.33
CA ALA A 175 12.40 6.05 -3.43
C ALA A 175 11.78 4.89 -4.22
N ASP A 176 12.61 3.94 -4.69
CA ASP A 176 12.14 2.80 -5.48
C ASP A 176 11.16 1.91 -4.71
N ILE A 177 11.49 1.47 -3.48
CA ILE A 177 10.63 0.55 -2.73
C ILE A 177 9.29 1.20 -2.34
N PHE A 178 9.28 2.48 -1.98
CA PHE A 178 8.03 3.16 -1.69
C PHE A 178 7.20 3.40 -2.95
N GLU A 179 7.81 3.59 -4.10
CA GLU A 179 7.07 3.62 -5.37
C GLU A 179 6.38 2.27 -5.63
N GLN A 180 7.08 1.15 -5.44
CA GLN A 180 6.49 -0.18 -5.60
C GLN A 180 5.31 -0.41 -4.64
N LEU A 181 5.44 0.02 -3.38
CA LEU A 181 4.36 -0.04 -2.39
C LEU A 181 3.17 0.87 -2.77
N ASN A 182 3.44 2.07 -3.27
CA ASN A 182 2.43 3.00 -3.74
C ASN A 182 1.67 2.43 -4.96
N ARG A 183 2.38 1.84 -5.92
CA ARG A 183 1.79 1.17 -7.08
C ARG A 183 0.88 0.02 -6.66
N LEU A 184 1.31 -0.81 -5.71
CA LEU A 184 0.46 -1.87 -5.17
C LEU A 184 -0.79 -1.28 -4.53
N ASN A 185 -0.66 -0.29 -3.64
CA ASN A 185 -1.84 0.32 -3.01
C ASN A 185 -2.82 0.95 -4.00
N LEU A 186 -2.33 1.59 -5.06
CA LEU A 186 -3.20 2.11 -6.11
C LEU A 186 -3.98 0.98 -6.81
N LYS A 187 -3.35 -0.17 -7.06
CA LYS A 187 -4.05 -1.37 -7.58
C LYS A 187 -5.09 -1.92 -6.62
N LEU A 188 -4.85 -1.81 -5.31
CA LEU A 188 -5.78 -2.26 -4.26
C LEU A 188 -6.97 -1.33 -4.05
N ARG A 189 -6.99 -0.15 -4.68
CA ARG A 189 -8.08 0.84 -4.59
C ARG A 189 -8.91 0.84 -5.87
N GLY A 190 -10.23 0.94 -5.75
CA GLY A 190 -11.13 1.07 -6.89
C GLY A 190 -12.53 0.54 -6.59
N LYS A 191 -13.48 0.83 -7.48
CA LYS A 191 -14.88 0.42 -7.32
C LYS A 191 -15.15 -1.06 -7.69
N GLU A 192 -14.17 -1.74 -8.26
CA GLU A 192 -14.30 -3.11 -8.81
C GLU A 192 -13.18 -4.03 -8.29
N LYS A 193 -12.81 -3.86 -7.02
CA LYS A 193 -11.75 -4.65 -6.39
C LYS A 193 -12.37 -5.51 -5.28
N ASN A 194 -12.35 -6.83 -5.49
CA ASN A 194 -12.78 -7.81 -4.50
C ASN A 194 -11.56 -8.37 -3.73
N VAL A 195 -11.84 -9.18 -2.71
CA VAL A 195 -10.81 -9.81 -1.87
C VAL A 195 -9.85 -10.67 -2.68
N PHE A 196 -10.34 -11.40 -3.68
CA PHE A 196 -9.53 -12.32 -4.48
C PHE A 196 -8.50 -11.57 -5.33
N HIS A 197 -8.92 -10.49 -6.00
CA HIS A 197 -8.00 -9.64 -6.76
C HIS A 197 -6.92 -9.02 -5.86
N LEU A 198 -7.28 -8.63 -4.64
CA LEU A 198 -6.33 -8.11 -3.68
C LEU A 198 -5.30 -9.17 -3.28
N MET A 199 -5.77 -10.40 -3.00
CA MET A 199 -4.90 -11.53 -2.70
C MET A 199 -3.96 -11.85 -3.85
N ASP A 200 -4.45 -11.87 -5.09
CA ASP A 200 -3.61 -12.15 -6.27
C ASP A 200 -2.53 -11.07 -6.45
N CYS A 201 -2.90 -9.80 -6.27
CA CYS A 201 -1.93 -8.70 -6.27
C CYS A 201 -0.88 -8.83 -5.17
N LEU A 202 -1.31 -9.27 -3.97
CA LEU A 202 -0.43 -9.45 -2.83
C LEU A 202 0.52 -10.64 -3.02
N HIS A 203 0.03 -11.80 -3.46
CA HIS A 203 0.84 -12.97 -3.81
C HIS A 203 1.86 -12.62 -4.89
N GLY A 204 1.44 -11.92 -5.94
CA GLY A 204 2.35 -11.43 -6.98
C GLY A 204 3.42 -10.48 -6.44
N PHE A 205 3.11 -9.68 -5.41
CA PHE A 205 4.08 -8.81 -4.76
C PHE A 205 5.03 -9.58 -3.83
N LEU A 206 4.54 -10.54 -3.05
CA LEU A 206 5.36 -11.42 -2.21
C LEU A 206 6.38 -12.20 -3.07
N ALA A 207 5.93 -12.78 -4.19
CA ALA A 207 6.82 -13.45 -5.14
C ALA A 207 7.90 -12.51 -5.71
N LYS A 208 7.57 -11.23 -5.93
CA LYS A 208 8.55 -10.21 -6.31
C LYS A 208 9.55 -9.93 -5.20
N LEU A 209 9.11 -9.78 -3.95
CA LEU A 209 10.02 -9.56 -2.80
C LEU A 209 11.02 -10.71 -2.68
N GLN A 210 10.58 -11.96 -2.78
CA GLN A 210 11.45 -13.14 -2.76
C GLN A 210 12.45 -13.14 -3.93
N ASN A 211 11.99 -12.78 -5.13
CA ASN A 211 12.85 -12.64 -6.31
C ASN A 211 13.88 -11.52 -6.13
N TRP A 212 13.48 -10.39 -5.56
CA TRP A 212 14.36 -9.24 -5.31
C TRP A 212 15.40 -9.55 -4.23
N GLN A 213 15.04 -10.27 -3.16
CA GLN A 213 16.01 -10.78 -2.18
C GLN A 213 17.11 -11.62 -2.85
N ARG A 214 16.73 -12.53 -3.77
CA ARG A 214 17.69 -13.35 -4.52
C ARG A 214 18.59 -12.47 -5.40
N LYS A 215 18.03 -11.51 -6.12
CA LYS A 215 18.77 -10.62 -7.02
C LYS A 215 19.73 -9.70 -6.26
N VAL A 216 19.28 -9.05 -5.19
CA VAL A 216 20.12 -8.24 -4.29
C VAL A 216 21.22 -9.11 -3.67
N GLY A 217 20.91 -10.35 -3.29
CA GLY A 217 21.88 -11.36 -2.85
C GLY A 217 22.99 -11.63 -3.87
N ALA A 218 22.69 -11.51 -5.17
CA ALA A 218 23.66 -11.60 -6.28
C ALA A 218 24.29 -10.25 -6.67
N GLY A 219 23.98 -9.16 -5.95
CA GLY A 219 24.44 -7.79 -6.28
C GLY A 219 23.66 -7.11 -7.40
N ASN A 220 22.59 -7.74 -7.91
CA ASN A 220 21.75 -7.18 -8.97
C ASN A 220 20.60 -6.36 -8.37
N VAL A 221 20.57 -5.07 -8.68
CA VAL A 221 19.57 -4.11 -8.21
C VAL A 221 18.74 -3.48 -9.34
N VAL A 222 18.71 -4.07 -10.53
CA VAL A 222 18.06 -3.49 -11.73
C VAL A 222 16.55 -3.20 -11.57
N MET A 223 15.89 -3.83 -10.59
CA MET A 223 14.48 -3.57 -10.28
C MET A 223 14.24 -2.26 -9.51
N PHE A 224 15.32 -1.70 -8.96
CA PHE A 224 15.35 -0.45 -8.22
C PHE A 224 16.05 0.55 -9.16
N GLU A 225 15.27 1.21 -10.01
CA GLU A 225 15.77 2.01 -11.12
C GLU A 225 16.64 3.18 -10.63
N ASN A 226 16.19 3.88 -9.58
CA ASN A 226 16.97 4.97 -9.00
C ASN A 226 18.26 4.45 -8.37
N LEU A 227 18.20 3.34 -7.62
CA LEU A 227 19.40 2.75 -7.02
C LEU A 227 20.39 2.29 -8.10
N SER A 228 19.92 1.62 -9.16
CA SER A 228 20.75 1.19 -10.28
C SER A 228 21.46 2.38 -10.92
N ALA A 229 20.70 3.45 -11.23
CA ALA A 229 21.28 4.67 -11.80
C ALA A 229 22.35 5.30 -10.89
N VAL A 230 22.12 5.32 -9.57
CA VAL A 230 23.10 5.83 -8.60
C VAL A 230 24.38 4.98 -8.55
N LEU A 231 24.29 3.67 -8.73
CA LEU A 231 25.48 2.81 -8.79
C LEU A 231 26.23 2.96 -10.12
N ASP A 232 25.51 3.14 -11.23
CA ASP A 232 26.09 3.31 -12.56
C ASP A 232 26.82 4.67 -12.71
N GLU A 233 26.38 5.71 -11.99
CA GLU A 233 27.06 7.02 -11.94
C GLU A 233 28.47 6.95 -11.32
N ASN A 234 28.78 5.92 -10.52
CA ASN A 234 30.08 5.75 -9.88
C ASN A 234 30.93 4.73 -10.66
N GLU A 235 31.61 5.18 -11.72
CA GLU A 235 32.40 4.34 -12.63
C GLU A 235 33.46 3.45 -11.94
N GLU A 236 33.93 3.82 -10.75
CA GLU A 236 34.94 3.06 -9.98
C GLU A 236 34.36 2.00 -9.03
N ASP A 237 33.05 2.01 -8.73
CA ASP A 237 32.40 1.17 -7.71
C ASP A 237 30.95 0.78 -8.11
N SER A 238 30.75 0.28 -9.34
CA SER A 238 29.44 -0.25 -9.81
C SER A 238 28.91 -1.45 -8.96
N LEU A 239 29.71 -1.91 -7.99
CA LEU A 239 29.33 -2.98 -7.09
C LEU A 239 28.48 -2.45 -5.93
N LEU A 240 27.40 -3.19 -5.63
CA LEU A 240 26.56 -2.91 -4.46
C LEU A 240 27.38 -3.08 -3.17
N ASP A 241 27.49 -2.00 -2.40
CA ASP A 241 28.15 -1.98 -1.08
C ASP A 241 27.62 -3.11 -0.17
N PRO A 242 28.49 -3.88 0.52
CA PRO A 242 28.07 -5.02 1.35
C PRO A 242 27.14 -4.66 2.51
N LEU A 243 27.28 -3.47 3.10
CA LEU A 243 26.42 -3.00 4.18
C LEU A 243 25.05 -2.65 3.62
N LEU A 244 24.99 -1.88 2.53
CA LEU A 244 23.73 -1.55 1.85
C LEU A 244 22.99 -2.80 1.37
N LYS A 245 23.72 -3.78 0.81
CA LYS A 245 23.16 -5.09 0.43
C LYS A 245 22.48 -5.79 1.60
N THR A 246 23.11 -5.77 2.77
CA THR A 246 22.58 -6.37 3.99
C THR A 246 21.32 -5.64 4.46
N GLU A 247 21.35 -4.31 4.46
CA GLU A 247 20.21 -3.46 4.82
C GLU A 247 18.99 -3.71 3.92
N ILE A 248 19.19 -3.72 2.60
CA ILE A 248 18.14 -3.97 1.61
C ILE A 248 17.58 -5.39 1.77
N THR A 249 18.45 -6.40 1.88
CA THR A 249 18.02 -7.80 2.03
C THR A 249 17.21 -7.99 3.31
N HIS A 250 17.66 -7.39 4.41
CA HIS A 250 16.95 -7.42 5.69
C HIS A 250 15.58 -6.74 5.56
N HIS A 251 15.51 -5.55 4.99
CA HIS A 251 14.24 -4.84 4.78
C HIS A 251 13.25 -5.65 3.96
N LEU A 252 13.66 -6.21 2.82
CA LEU A 252 12.79 -7.00 1.95
C LEU A 252 12.23 -8.23 2.67
N ARG A 253 13.04 -8.90 3.48
CA ARG A 253 12.62 -10.05 4.29
C ARG A 253 11.66 -9.63 5.40
N SER A 254 11.95 -8.54 6.11
CA SER A 254 11.05 -8.02 7.13
C SER A 254 9.69 -7.61 6.53
N LEU A 255 9.70 -6.97 5.36
CA LEU A 255 8.48 -6.59 4.66
C LEU A 255 7.66 -7.81 4.21
N GLU A 256 8.31 -8.86 3.69
CA GLU A 256 7.66 -10.14 3.36
C GLU A 256 7.00 -10.76 4.60
N ASN A 257 7.73 -10.84 5.72
CA ASN A 257 7.22 -11.42 6.97
C ASN A 257 6.01 -10.65 7.51
N GLU A 258 6.07 -9.32 7.48
CA GLU A 258 4.97 -8.46 7.92
C GLU A 258 3.76 -8.63 7.02
N LEU A 259 3.94 -8.68 5.70
CA LEU A 259 2.83 -8.92 4.77
C LEU A 259 2.19 -10.28 5.02
N ASN A 260 2.97 -11.34 5.25
CA ASN A 260 2.43 -12.67 5.58
C ASN A 260 1.70 -12.67 6.94
N MET A 261 2.22 -11.96 7.95
CA MET A 261 1.56 -11.84 9.25
C MET A 261 0.23 -11.08 9.17
N TYR A 262 0.22 -9.97 8.41
CA TYR A 262 -0.97 -9.16 8.20
C TYR A 262 -1.94 -9.75 7.18
N PHE A 263 -1.57 -10.79 6.42
CA PHE A 263 -2.43 -11.45 5.44
C PHE A 263 -2.11 -12.95 5.43
N PRO A 264 -2.54 -13.69 6.47
CA PRO A 264 -2.40 -15.14 6.46
C PRO A 264 -3.17 -15.73 5.27
N GLU A 265 -2.69 -16.87 4.76
CA GLU A 265 -3.37 -17.60 3.68
C GLU A 265 -4.85 -17.78 4.03
N PHE A 266 -5.73 -17.34 3.13
CA PHE A 266 -7.14 -17.73 3.18
C PHE A 266 -7.22 -19.21 2.84
N GLU A 267 -8.13 -19.94 3.48
CA GLU A 267 -8.48 -21.29 3.04
C GLU A 267 -8.93 -21.21 1.57
N GLU A 268 -8.10 -21.73 0.66
CA GLU A 268 -8.30 -21.61 -0.78
C GLU A 268 -9.63 -22.22 -1.24
N GLU A 269 -10.16 -23.20 -0.49
CA GLU A 269 -11.30 -24.02 -0.90
C GLU A 269 -12.60 -23.22 -1.05
N GLU A 270 -12.96 -22.35 -0.11
CA GLU A 270 -14.17 -21.53 -0.21
C GLU A 270 -14.07 -20.48 -1.34
N GLY A 271 -12.84 -20.03 -1.62
CA GLY A 271 -12.57 -19.05 -2.68
C GLY A 271 -12.60 -19.62 -4.09
N LYS A 272 -12.35 -20.93 -4.27
CA LYS A 272 -12.34 -21.57 -5.59
C LYS A 272 -13.70 -21.49 -6.27
N LEU A 273 -14.78 -21.72 -5.52
CA LEU A 273 -16.15 -21.66 -6.05
C LEU A 273 -16.48 -20.25 -6.54
N VAL A 274 -16.11 -19.24 -5.76
CA VAL A 274 -16.36 -17.84 -6.08
C VAL A 274 -15.49 -17.34 -7.23
N ARG A 275 -14.25 -17.84 -7.34
CA ARG A 275 -13.33 -17.50 -8.42
C ARG A 275 -13.74 -18.13 -9.74
N ASN A 276 -14.05 -19.43 -9.73
CA ASN A 276 -14.47 -20.15 -10.92
C ASN A 276 -15.39 -21.33 -10.55
N PRO A 277 -16.72 -21.17 -10.62
CA PRO A 277 -17.66 -22.22 -10.26
C PRO A 277 -17.64 -23.42 -11.23
N PHE A 278 -17.05 -23.26 -12.41
CA PHE A 278 -16.91 -24.31 -13.42
C PHE A 278 -15.57 -25.05 -13.35
N SER A 279 -14.71 -24.74 -12.36
CA SER A 279 -13.40 -25.38 -12.23
C SER A 279 -13.52 -26.89 -11.99
N GLY A 280 -12.77 -27.68 -12.76
CA GLY A 280 -12.68 -29.13 -12.58
C GLY A 280 -12.01 -29.57 -11.27
N THR A 281 -11.35 -28.64 -10.56
CA THR A 281 -10.70 -28.90 -9.27
C THR A 281 -11.61 -28.70 -8.06
N LEU A 282 -12.86 -28.27 -8.26
CA LEU A 282 -13.84 -28.12 -7.19
C LEU A 282 -14.40 -29.48 -6.76
N ASP A 283 -14.18 -29.80 -5.48
CA ASP A 283 -14.75 -30.97 -4.81
C ASP A 283 -16.13 -30.61 -4.24
N ILE A 284 -17.17 -31.37 -4.59
CA ILE A 284 -18.53 -31.14 -4.08
C ILE A 284 -18.61 -31.32 -2.55
N THR A 285 -17.73 -32.14 -1.98
CA THR A 285 -17.75 -32.42 -0.54
C THR A 285 -17.31 -31.23 0.31
N THR A 286 -16.68 -30.21 -0.30
CA THR A 286 -16.31 -28.95 0.37
C THR A 286 -17.43 -27.91 0.33
N ILE A 287 -18.52 -28.18 -0.40
CA ILE A 287 -19.67 -27.28 -0.54
C ILE A 287 -20.74 -27.68 0.48
N SER A 288 -21.38 -26.69 1.09
CA SER A 288 -22.45 -26.90 2.07
C SER A 288 -23.58 -27.75 1.47
N SER A 289 -24.02 -28.77 2.22
CA SER A 289 -24.92 -29.81 1.72
C SER A 289 -26.28 -29.30 1.24
N ASP A 290 -26.71 -28.17 1.77
CA ASP A 290 -27.98 -27.50 1.43
C ASP A 290 -27.95 -26.80 0.06
N VAL A 291 -26.78 -26.64 -0.56
CA VAL A 291 -26.63 -26.00 -1.88
C VAL A 291 -25.88 -26.87 -2.92
N GLN A 292 -25.63 -28.14 -2.59
CA GLN A 292 -24.87 -29.05 -3.46
C GLN A 292 -25.59 -29.35 -4.78
N ASP A 293 -26.92 -29.51 -4.76
CA ASP A 293 -27.71 -29.79 -5.95
C ASP A 293 -27.75 -28.57 -6.88
N GLU A 294 -27.98 -27.36 -6.34
CA GLU A 294 -27.92 -26.11 -7.13
C GLU A 294 -26.53 -25.87 -7.72
N PHE A 295 -25.47 -26.20 -6.98
CA PHE A 295 -24.12 -26.14 -7.50
C PHE A 295 -23.90 -27.11 -8.66
N LEU A 296 -24.42 -28.34 -8.56
CA LEU A 296 -24.32 -29.33 -9.64
C LEU A 296 -25.06 -28.88 -10.90
N ASP A 297 -26.25 -28.29 -10.74
CA ASP A 297 -27.01 -27.70 -11.83
C ASP A 297 -26.23 -26.57 -12.50
N LEU A 298 -25.69 -25.64 -11.70
CA LEU A 298 -24.85 -24.54 -12.21
C LEU A 298 -23.62 -25.06 -12.95
N LYS A 299 -22.91 -26.06 -12.39
CA LYS A 299 -21.68 -26.62 -12.97
C LYS A 299 -21.90 -27.25 -14.35
N HIS A 300 -23.12 -27.72 -14.64
CA HIS A 300 -23.49 -28.31 -15.92
C HIS A 300 -24.30 -27.37 -16.83
N ASP A 301 -24.56 -26.13 -16.41
CA ASP A 301 -25.19 -25.12 -17.24
C ASP A 301 -24.19 -24.56 -18.26
N SER A 302 -24.24 -25.11 -19.48
CA SER A 302 -23.41 -24.66 -20.60
C SER A 302 -23.59 -23.19 -20.95
N ALA A 303 -24.81 -22.62 -20.84
CA ALA A 303 -25.03 -21.22 -21.19
C ALA A 303 -24.40 -20.28 -20.16
N ALA A 304 -24.50 -20.63 -18.87
CA ALA A 304 -23.83 -19.88 -17.80
C ALA A 304 -22.30 -19.96 -17.92
N LYS A 305 -21.78 -21.12 -18.34
CA LYS A 305 -20.35 -21.31 -18.59
C LYS A 305 -19.83 -20.46 -19.74
N ASP A 306 -20.53 -20.45 -20.87
CA ASP A 306 -20.14 -19.67 -22.05
C ASP A 306 -20.11 -18.17 -21.72
N LEU A 307 -21.12 -17.67 -21.00
CA LEU A 307 -21.15 -16.27 -20.53
C LEU A 307 -20.00 -15.91 -19.58
N TYR A 308 -19.64 -16.83 -18.68
CA TYR A 308 -18.50 -16.65 -17.77
C TYR A 308 -17.18 -16.55 -18.55
N GLU A 309 -16.97 -17.42 -19.54
CA GLU A 309 -15.77 -17.42 -20.38
C GLU A 309 -15.69 -16.15 -21.26
N GLU A 310 -16.82 -15.68 -21.81
CA GLU A 310 -16.88 -14.43 -22.60
C GLU A 310 -16.48 -13.19 -21.77
N GLN A 311 -16.92 -13.09 -20.51
CA GLN A 311 -16.55 -11.98 -19.62
C GLN A 311 -15.06 -11.98 -19.25
N GLU A 312 -14.44 -13.16 -19.07
CA GLU A 312 -12.98 -13.24 -18.85
C GLU A 312 -12.17 -12.79 -20.09
N HIS A 313 -12.74 -12.91 -21.28
CA HIS A 313 -12.09 -12.48 -22.53
C HIS A 313 -12.16 -10.97 -22.75
N GLU A 314 -13.21 -10.29 -22.30
CA GLU A 314 -13.34 -8.82 -22.39
C GLU A 314 -12.46 -8.05 -21.38
N GLU A 315 -12.15 -8.64 -20.21
CA GLU A 315 -11.33 -7.99 -19.17
C GLU A 315 -9.81 -8.03 -19.41
N LYS A 316 -9.33 -8.74 -20.45
CA LYS A 316 -7.91 -8.69 -20.84
C LYS A 316 -7.70 -7.58 -21.88
N PRO A 317 -7.14 -6.41 -21.53
CA PRO A 317 -6.75 -5.46 -22.56
C PRO A 317 -5.68 -6.12 -23.42
N PHE A 318 -5.96 -6.22 -24.72
CA PHE A 318 -5.02 -6.61 -25.76
C PHE A 318 -3.75 -5.74 -25.63
N ASN A 319 -2.68 -6.31 -25.08
CA ASN A 319 -1.33 -5.82 -25.37
C ASN A 319 -0.99 -6.29 -26.78
N SER A 320 -1.43 -5.54 -27.79
CA SER A 320 -0.86 -5.65 -29.12
C SER A 320 0.55 -5.06 -29.08
N SER A 321 1.55 -5.91 -28.88
CA SER A 321 2.92 -5.62 -29.28
C SER A 321 2.94 -5.41 -30.79
N GLY A 322 3.03 -4.14 -31.19
CA GLY A 322 3.31 -3.75 -32.57
C GLY A 322 4.67 -4.30 -33.00
N SER A 323 4.66 -4.87 -34.21
CA SER A 323 5.83 -5.29 -34.98
C SER A 323 6.68 -4.09 -35.40
#